data_AF-A0A2H0N7F4-F1
#
_entry.id   AF-A0A2H0N7F4-F1
#
_cell.length_a   1.000
_cell.length_b   1.000
_cell.length_c   1.000
_cell.angle_alpha   90.00
_cell.angle_beta   90.00
_cell.angle_gamma   90.00
#
_symmetry.space_group_name_H-M   'P 1'
#
loop_
_entity.id
_entity.type
_entity.pdbx_description
1 polymer ?
#
loop_
_entity_poly.entity_id
_entity_poly.type
_entity_poly.pdbx_seq_one_letter_code
_entity_poly.pdbx_strand_id
1 'polypeptide(L)' 'MKNKKLLSLTTVSFLGLLLFMGAGCSKDQPLTEEQQAKKYNVSLEEYRQMKDTAARMNMTVEDHMKMLHNE' A
#
# COMPACT_ATOMS: atom_id res chain seq x y z
N MET A 1 37.04 -8.20 31.87
CA MET A 1 36.30 -7.33 30.93
C MET A 1 35.92 -8.00 29.59
N LYS A 2 35.93 -9.33 29.45
CA LYS A 2 35.69 -9.99 28.14
C LYS A 2 34.21 -10.29 27.84
N ASN A 3 33.33 -10.26 28.85
CA ASN A 3 31.95 -10.76 28.71
C ASN A 3 30.92 -9.67 28.34
N LYS A 4 31.28 -8.38 28.46
CA LYS A 4 30.38 -7.25 28.14
C LYS A 4 30.24 -7.02 26.63
N LYS A 5 31.29 -7.30 25.85
CA LYS A 5 31.29 -7.16 24.39
C LYS A 5 30.44 -8.23 23.69
N LEU A 6 30.39 -9.43 24.26
CA LEU A 6 29.56 -10.53 23.75
C LEU A 6 28.08 -10.26 23.99
N LEU A 7 27.72 -9.75 25.18
CA LEU A 7 26.34 -9.38 25.54
C LEU A 7 25.79 -8.26 24.65
N SER A 8 26.63 -7.28 24.30
CA SER A 8 26.25 -6.15 23.44
C SER A 8 26.03 -6.53 21.98
N LEU A 9 26.68 -7.58 21.47
CA LEU A 9 26.60 -7.98 20.06
C LEU A 9 25.33 -8.79 19.79
N THR A 10 24.88 -9.60 20.75
CA THR A 10 23.61 -10.35 20.66
C THR A 10 22.39 -9.44 20.72
N THR A 11 22.44 -8.32 21.46
CA THR A 11 21.30 -7.38 21.57
C THR A 11 21.03 -6.64 20.26
N VAL A 12 22.07 -6.24 19.53
CA VAL A 12 21.93 -5.54 18.23
C VAL A 12 21.36 -6.47 17.16
N SER A 13 21.76 -7.75 17.17
CA SER A 13 21.25 -8.74 16.22
C SER A 13 19.76 -9.07 16.43
N PHE A 14 19.29 -9.06 17.68
CA PHE A 14 17.86 -9.25 18.00
C PHE A 14 17.01 -8.03 17.63
N LEU A 15 17.55 -6.82 17.80
CA LEU A 15 16.85 -5.58 17.47
C LEU A 15 16.69 -5.40 15.94
N GLY A 16 17.69 -5.83 15.16
CA GLY A 16 17.61 -5.81 13.68
C GLY A 16 16.58 -6.77 13.11
N LEU A 17 16.38 -7.93 13.73
CA LEU A 17 15.40 -8.93 13.30
C LEU A 17 13.95 -8.45 13.54
N LEU A 18 13.71 -7.76 14.65
CA LEU A 18 12.40 -7.18 14.99
C LEU A 18 11.97 -6.07 14.03
N LEU A 19 12.91 -5.26 13.54
CA LEU A 19 12.61 -4.20 12.57
C LEU A 19 12.31 -4.75 11.16
N PHE A 20 12.85 -5.91 10.79
CA PHE A 20 12.61 -6.54 9.49
C PHE A 20 11.26 -7.28 9.42
N MET A 21 10.74 -7.77 10.55
CA MET A 21 9.44 -8.46 10.61
C MET A 21 8.23 -7.49 10.53
N GLY A 22 8.43 -6.18 10.68
CA GLY A 22 7.36 -5.19 10.60
C GLY A 22 6.94 -4.77 9.19
N ALA A 23 7.69 -5.18 8.15
CA ALA A 23 7.47 -4.73 6.78
C ALA A 23 6.40 -5.52 5.99
N GLY A 24 5.68 -6.45 6.63
CA GLY A 24 4.71 -7.28 5.92
C GLY A 24 3.53 -7.73 6.76
N CYS A 25 2.43 -6.96 6.74
CA CYS A 25 1.06 -7.52 6.81
C CYS A 25 -0.02 -6.44 6.62
N SER A 26 -0.08 -5.80 5.44
CA SER A 26 -1.41 -5.42 4.94
C SER A 26 -1.96 -6.68 4.28
N LYS A 27 -2.77 -7.44 5.02
CA LYS A 27 -3.45 -8.67 4.59
C LYS A 27 -4.57 -8.40 3.58
N ASP A 28 -4.66 -7.18 3.08
CA ASP A 28 -5.63 -6.77 2.09
C ASP A 28 -5.08 -7.13 0.72
N GLN A 29 -5.51 -8.27 0.22
CA GLN A 29 -5.36 -8.60 -1.19
C GLN A 29 -5.86 -7.41 -2.02
N PRO A 30 -5.08 -6.93 -3.01
CA PRO A 30 -5.55 -5.84 -3.85
C PRO A 30 -6.88 -6.25 -4.50
N LEU A 31 -7.88 -5.37 -4.38
CA LEU A 31 -9.21 -5.60 -4.94
C LEU A 31 -9.11 -5.81 -6.45
N THR A 32 -9.94 -6.70 -6.99
CA THR A 32 -10.08 -6.84 -8.44
C THR A 32 -10.76 -5.61 -9.04
N GLU A 33 -10.64 -5.40 -10.36
CA GLU A 33 -11.33 -4.29 -11.03
C GLU A 33 -12.85 -4.35 -10.84
N GLU A 34 -13.44 -5.55 -10.79
CA GLU A 34 -14.87 -5.73 -10.51
C GLU A 34 -15.24 -5.30 -9.07
N GLN A 35 -14.38 -5.60 -8.11
CA GLN A 35 -14.58 -5.19 -6.72
C GLN A 35 -14.38 -3.68 -6.55
N GLN A 36 -13.43 -3.09 -7.29
CA GLN A 36 -13.20 -1.66 -7.31
C GLN A 36 -14.37 -0.91 -7.97
N ALA A 37 -14.90 -1.41 -9.08
CA ALA A 37 -16.09 -0.86 -9.73
C ALA A 37 -17.30 -0.88 -8.78
N LYS A 38 -17.52 -2.01 -8.09
CA LYS A 38 -18.56 -2.13 -7.04
C LYS A 38 -18.35 -1.15 -5.90
N LYS A 39 -17.11 -0.95 -5.44
CA LYS A 39 -16.77 -0.01 -4.36
C LYS A 39 -17.18 1.42 -4.70
N TYR A 40 -17.05 1.83 -5.96
CA TYR A 40 -17.41 3.16 -6.44
C TYR A 40 -18.83 3.22 -7.04
N ASN A 41 -19.60 2.13 -6.96
CA ASN A 41 -20.95 2.00 -7.53
C ASN A 41 -21.03 2.38 -9.02
N VAL A 42 -20.01 1.98 -9.79
CA VAL A 42 -19.93 2.17 -11.24
C VAL A 42 -19.86 0.82 -11.95
N SER A 43 -20.13 0.81 -13.25
CA SER A 43 -19.86 -0.35 -14.09
C SER A 43 -18.35 -0.62 -14.22
N LEU A 44 -17.99 -1.86 -14.57
CA LEU A 44 -16.60 -2.22 -14.81
C LEU A 44 -15.96 -1.39 -15.94
N GLU A 45 -16.74 -1.06 -16.96
CA GLU A 45 -16.28 -0.27 -18.10
C GLU A 45 -16.00 1.18 -17.70
N GLU A 46 -16.92 1.81 -16.96
CA GLU A 46 -16.70 3.15 -16.42
C GLU A 46 -15.47 3.19 -15.51
N TYR A 47 -15.28 2.17 -14.66
CA TYR A 47 -14.08 2.07 -13.83
C TYR A 47 -12.78 2.04 -14.66
N ARG A 48 -12.76 1.30 -15.77
CA ARG A 48 -11.60 1.23 -16.67
C ARG A 48 -11.33 2.54 -17.38
N GLN A 49 -12.36 3.25 -17.82
CA GLN A 49 -12.22 4.55 -18.48
C GLN A 49 -11.67 5.60 -17.51
N MET A 50 -12.15 5.62 -16.28
CA MET A 50 -11.63 6.49 -15.23
C MET A 50 -10.18 6.16 -14.88
N LYS A 51 -9.84 4.86 -14.87
CA LYS A 51 -8.47 4.40 -14.67
C LYS A 51 -7.53 4.82 -15.79
N ASP A 52 -7.94 4.72 -17.05
CA ASP A 52 -7.17 5.20 -18.20
C ASP A 52 -6.95 6.73 -18.12
N THR A 53 -8.02 7.47 -17.82
CA THR A 53 -7.96 8.93 -17.69
C THR A 53 -7.02 9.36 -16.55
N ALA A 54 -7.16 8.75 -15.37
CA ALA A 54 -6.27 9.00 -14.24
C ALA A 54 -4.80 8.67 -14.58
N ALA A 55 -4.55 7.56 -15.29
CA ALA A 55 -3.21 7.18 -15.73
C ALA A 55 -2.62 8.22 -16.70
N ARG A 56 -3.41 8.75 -17.64
CA ARG A 56 -2.99 9.82 -18.55
C ARG A 56 -2.69 11.13 -17.83
N MET A 57 -3.30 11.34 -16.67
CA MET A 57 -3.06 12.49 -15.79
C MET A 57 -1.96 12.23 -14.74
N ASN A 58 -1.26 11.08 -14.82
CA ASN A 58 -0.24 10.65 -13.88
C ASN A 58 -0.71 10.68 -12.41
N MET A 59 -1.97 10.30 -12.18
CA MET A 59 -2.61 10.25 -10.86
C MET A 59 -3.34 8.92 -10.64
N THR A 60 -3.72 8.65 -9.40
CA THR A 60 -4.50 7.46 -9.06
C THR A 60 -5.98 7.66 -9.40
N VAL A 61 -6.75 6.57 -9.51
CA VAL A 61 -8.20 6.65 -9.76
C VAL A 61 -8.88 7.38 -8.60
N GLU A 62 -8.46 7.10 -7.38
CA GLU A 62 -8.93 7.75 -6.16
C GLU A 62 -8.70 9.26 -6.19
N ASP A 63 -7.53 9.70 -6.66
CA ASP A 63 -7.20 11.12 -6.72
C ASP A 63 -7.94 11.83 -7.86
N HIS A 64 -8.10 11.16 -9.01
CA HIS A 64 -8.94 11.65 -10.11
C HIS A 64 -10.41 11.83 -9.65
N MET A 65 -10.95 10.88 -8.90
CA MET A 65 -12.31 10.98 -8.34
C MET A 65 -12.47 12.11 -7.34
N LYS A 66 -11.48 12.32 -6.47
CA LYS A 66 -11.49 13.45 -5.53
C LYS A 66 -11.44 14.78 -6.26
N MET A 67 -10.73 14.87 -7.38
CA MET A 67 -10.71 16.09 -8.20
C MET A 67 -12.12 16.40 -8.70
N LEU A 68 -12.82 15.44 -9.29
CA LEU A 68 -14.20 15.61 -9.81
C LEU A 68 -15.24 15.96 -8.73
N HIS A 69 -15.03 15.58 -7.47
CA HIS A 69 -15.97 15.87 -6.39
C HIS A 69 -15.80 17.28 -5.78
N ASN A 70 -14.64 17.92 -5.98
CA ASN A 70 -14.33 19.24 -5.42
C ASN A 70 -14.62 20.38 -6.42
N GLU A 71 -15.28 20.09 -7.53
CA GLU A 71 -15.75 21.05 -8.55
C GLU A 71 -17.25 21.30 -8.39
#